data_AF-A0A2V9NX91-F1
#
_entry.id   AF-A0A2V9NX91-F1
#
_cell.length_a   1.000
_cell.length_b   1.000
_cell.length_c   1.000
_cell.angle_alpha   90.00
_cell.angle_beta   90.00
_cell.angle_gamma   90.00
#
_symmetry.space_group_name_H-M   'P 1'
#
loop_
_entity.id
_entity.type
_entity.pdbx_description
1 polymer ?
#
loop_
_entity_poly.entity_id
_entity_poly.type
_entity_poly.pdbx_seq_one_letter_code
_entity_poly.pdbx_strand_id
1 'polypeptide(L)'
;MKLLGVLCAICGCCLSAAALDREAFTFTRYDLEVRIEPEQQRLGVRGKVTLRNDSEAAQANATLQISSTLNWSSIRLEGKPIEFISQTYTSDVDHTGALTEAIIAYRLGRNWPVVYCSAWNWQCGVVSDCNRGGKLVTGE
;
A
#
# COMPACT_ATOMS: atom_id res chain seq x y z
N MET A 1 -38.24 17.69 31.12
CA MET A 1 -37.53 16.40 31.30
C MET A 1 -37.91 15.31 30.28
N LYS A 2 -38.61 15.61 29.17
CA LYS A 2 -38.95 14.63 28.12
C LYS A 2 -38.15 14.76 26.81
N LEU A 3 -37.38 15.84 26.66
CA LEU A 3 -36.55 16.10 25.47
C LEU A 3 -35.11 15.55 25.56
N LEU A 4 -34.60 15.30 26.78
CA LEU A 4 -33.27 14.68 26.94
C LEU A 4 -33.24 13.19 26.59
N GLY A 5 -34.36 12.47 26.78
CA GLY A 5 -34.44 11.03 26.48
C GLY A 5 -34.43 10.70 24.99
N VAL A 6 -34.90 11.62 24.14
CA VAL A 6 -34.97 11.42 22.67
C VAL A 6 -33.59 11.61 22.02
N LEU A 7 -32.75 12.51 22.54
CA LEU A 7 -31.38 12.73 22.08
C LEU A 7 -30.46 11.53 22.36
N CYS A 8 -30.70 10.79 23.45
CA CYS A 8 -29.91 9.61 23.78
C CYS A 8 -30.28 8.39 22.91
N ALA A 9 -31.54 8.28 22.48
CA ALA A 9 -32.00 7.21 21.60
C ALA A 9 -31.51 7.33 20.14
N ILE A 10 -31.18 8.55 19.68
CA ILE A 10 -30.64 8.78 18.33
C ILE A 10 -29.10 8.61 18.30
N CYS A 11 -28.44 8.70 19.44
CA CYS A 11 -26.98 8.57 19.57
C CYS A 11 -26.49 7.11 19.61
N GLY A 12 -27.40 6.13 19.71
CA GLY A 12 -27.06 4.71 19.86
C GLY A 12 -26.69 3.97 18.57
N CYS A 13 -26.89 4.57 17.40
CA CYS A 13 -26.34 4.04 16.15
C CYS A 13 -24.86 4.46 16.03
N CYS A 14 -24.02 3.97 16.94
CA CYS A 14 -22.60 3.88 16.71
C CYS A 14 -22.42 2.93 15.51
N LEU A 15 -22.49 3.48 14.29
CA LEU A 15 -21.98 2.84 13.10
C LEU A 15 -20.54 2.45 13.44
N SER A 16 -20.30 1.17 13.73
CA SER A 16 -18.94 0.64 13.88
C SER A 16 -18.25 0.91 12.55
N ALA A 17 -17.48 1.99 12.49
CA ALA A 17 -16.53 2.20 11.42
C ALA A 17 -15.54 1.06 11.56
N ALA A 18 -15.72 0.01 10.76
CA ALA A 18 -14.78 -1.09 10.69
C ALA A 18 -13.43 -0.49 10.28
N ALA A 19 -12.46 -0.51 11.19
CA ALA A 19 -11.11 -0.10 10.90
C ALA A 19 -10.52 -1.03 9.83
N LEU A 20 -9.63 -0.50 8.99
CA LEU A 20 -8.88 -1.32 8.04
C LEU A 20 -7.96 -2.28 8.80
N ASP A 21 -8.17 -3.57 8.59
CA ASP A 21 -7.28 -4.62 9.10
C ASP A 21 -6.09 -4.80 8.14
N ARG A 22 -4.95 -4.23 8.52
CA ARG A 22 -3.73 -4.20 7.71
C ARG A 22 -2.97 -5.52 7.72
N GLU A 23 -3.27 -6.39 8.68
CA GLU A 23 -2.61 -7.68 8.87
C GLU A 23 -3.49 -8.84 8.40
N ALA A 24 -4.67 -8.56 7.84
CA ALA A 24 -5.58 -9.60 7.37
C ALA A 24 -5.05 -10.43 6.20
N PHE A 25 -4.11 -9.89 5.41
CA PHE A 25 -3.66 -10.48 4.16
C PHE A 25 -2.22 -10.93 4.20
N THR A 26 -2.01 -12.21 3.88
CA THR A 26 -0.68 -12.78 3.67
C THR A 26 -0.33 -12.79 2.17
N PHE A 27 0.85 -12.27 1.83
CA PHE A 27 1.43 -12.43 0.50
C PHE A 27 1.91 -13.88 0.33
N THR A 28 1.24 -14.65 -0.53
CA THR A 28 1.60 -16.06 -0.78
C THR A 28 2.50 -16.23 -2.00
N ARG A 29 2.50 -15.24 -2.91
CA ARG A 29 3.38 -15.18 -4.09
C ARG A 29 3.55 -13.74 -4.54
N TYR A 30 4.73 -13.41 -5.01
CA TYR A 30 5.02 -12.15 -5.71
C TYR A 30 5.89 -12.45 -6.94
N ASP A 31 5.63 -11.71 -8.01
CA ASP A 31 6.38 -11.72 -9.27
C ASP A 31 6.52 -10.26 -9.70
N LEU A 32 7.71 -9.69 -9.49
CA LEU A 32 7.97 -8.25 -9.61
C LEU A 32 9.03 -8.01 -10.68
N GLU A 33 8.70 -7.14 -11.62
CA GLU A 33 9.60 -6.56 -12.60
C GLU A 33 9.99 -5.16 -12.16
N VAL A 34 11.29 -4.95 -11.92
CA VAL A 34 11.84 -3.65 -11.55
C VAL A 34 12.54 -3.05 -12.77
N ARG A 35 12.17 -1.82 -13.11
CA ARG A 35 12.80 -1.03 -14.14
C ARG A 35 13.51 0.16 -13.50
N ILE A 36 14.81 0.25 -13.74
CA ILE A 36 15.64 1.37 -13.34
C ILE A 36 15.97 2.18 -14.58
N GLU A 37 15.70 3.49 -14.55
CA GLU A 37 15.98 4.44 -15.62
C GLU A 37 16.90 5.53 -15.08
N PRO A 38 18.23 5.33 -15.11
CA PRO A 38 19.18 6.24 -14.48
C PRO A 38 19.13 7.66 -15.05
N GLU A 39 18.95 7.79 -16.37
CA GLU A 39 18.88 9.09 -17.06
C GLU A 39 17.71 9.96 -16.61
N GLN A 40 16.59 9.31 -16.24
CA GLN A 40 15.40 9.98 -15.71
C GLN A 40 15.38 9.99 -14.18
N GLN A 41 16.42 9.40 -13.55
CA GLN A 41 16.46 9.11 -12.13
C GLN A 41 15.15 8.48 -11.69
N ARG A 42 14.73 7.37 -12.30
CA ARG A 42 13.41 6.80 -12.04
C ARG A 42 13.48 5.31 -11.77
N LEU A 43 12.79 4.88 -10.73
CA LEU A 43 12.48 3.48 -10.47
C LEU A 43 10.98 3.26 -10.72
N GLY A 44 10.67 2.22 -11.50
CA GLY A 44 9.32 1.73 -11.70
C GLY A 44 9.26 0.24 -11.34
N VAL A 45 8.21 -0.17 -10.65
CA VAL A 45 7.95 -1.57 -10.35
C VAL A 45 6.59 -1.93 -10.91
N ARG A 46 6.51 -3.08 -11.58
CA ARG A 46 5.25 -3.69 -11.99
C ARG A 46 5.28 -5.14 -11.61
N GLY A 47 4.14 -5.72 -11.29
CA GLY A 47 4.14 -7.12 -10.90
C GLY A 47 2.80 -7.67 -10.50
N LYS A 48 2.80 -8.96 -10.17
CA LYS A 48 1.64 -9.68 -9.64
C LYS A 48 1.93 -10.09 -8.21
N VAL A 49 0.96 -9.87 -7.34
CA VAL A 49 0.96 -10.38 -5.97
C VAL A 49 -0.27 -11.26 -5.77
N THR A 50 -0.13 -12.33 -5.01
CA THR A 50 -1.23 -13.21 -4.63
C THR A 50 -1.47 -13.05 -3.14
N LEU A 51 -2.68 -12.63 -2.78
CA LEU A 51 -3.09 -12.37 -1.40
C LEU A 51 -4.00 -13.48 -0.92
N ARG A 52 -3.83 -13.92 0.33
CA ARG A 52 -4.77 -14.79 1.03
C ARG A 52 -5.25 -14.09 2.29
N ASN A 53 -6.55 -14.04 2.49
CA ASN A 53 -7.12 -13.53 3.74
C ASN A 53 -6.96 -14.60 4.83
N ASP A 54 -6.10 -14.34 5.80
CA ASP A 54 -5.84 -15.21 6.95
C ASP A 54 -6.56 -14.73 8.23
N SER A 55 -7.33 -13.62 8.15
CA SER A 55 -8.17 -13.15 9.26
C SER A 55 -9.41 -14.01 9.46
N GLU A 56 -9.99 -13.95 10.66
CA GLU A 56 -11.21 -14.69 11.01
C GLU A 56 -12.46 -14.18 10.27
N ALA A 57 -12.40 -12.96 9.72
CA ALA A 57 -13.50 -12.28 9.08
C ALA A 57 -13.26 -12.08 7.58
N ALA A 58 -14.34 -11.97 6.80
CA ALA A 58 -14.23 -11.49 5.43
C ALA A 58 -13.89 -9.99 5.43
N GLN A 59 -12.86 -9.62 4.68
CA GLN A 59 -12.45 -8.22 4.54
C GLN A 59 -13.11 -7.57 3.32
N ALA A 60 -13.66 -6.37 3.50
CA ALA A 60 -14.24 -5.57 2.42
C ALA A 60 -13.18 -4.78 1.63
N ASN A 61 -12.02 -4.58 2.23
CA ASN A 61 -10.92 -3.82 1.66
C ASN A 61 -9.61 -4.58 1.85
N ALA A 62 -8.65 -4.38 0.95
CA ALA A 62 -7.26 -4.76 1.15
C ALA A 62 -6.39 -3.50 1.11
N THR A 63 -5.37 -3.47 1.96
CA THR A 63 -4.37 -2.41 2.01
C THR A 63 -3.06 -2.93 1.45
N LEU A 64 -2.51 -2.23 0.46
CA LEU A 64 -1.18 -2.49 -0.06
C LEU A 64 -0.28 -1.31 0.27
N GLN A 65 0.88 -1.58 0.87
CA GLN A 65 1.81 -0.54 1.29
C GLN A 65 3.12 -0.66 0.52
N ILE A 66 3.64 0.48 0.09
CA ILE A 66 4.96 0.63 -0.54
C ILE A 66 5.69 1.79 0.15
N SER A 67 7.01 1.88 -0.08
CA SER A 67 7.83 2.98 0.43
C SER A 67 7.19 4.34 0.12
N SER A 68 7.32 5.29 1.05
CA SER A 68 6.92 6.70 0.90
C SER A 68 7.32 7.37 -0.41
N THR A 69 8.45 6.94 -0.96
CA THR A 69 9.01 7.54 -2.16
C THR A 69 8.29 7.06 -3.42
N LEU A 70 7.68 5.88 -3.38
CA LEU A 70 6.95 5.28 -4.51
C LEU A 70 5.47 5.68 -4.47
N ASN A 71 4.89 5.77 -5.66
CA ASN A 71 3.49 6.12 -5.89
C ASN A 71 2.79 5.02 -6.68
N TRP A 72 1.59 4.63 -6.27
CA TRP A 72 0.76 3.70 -7.03
C TRP A 72 0.30 4.33 -8.35
N SER A 73 0.49 3.63 -9.47
CA SER A 73 0.03 4.11 -10.79
C SER A 73 -1.22 3.39 -11.29
N SER A 74 -1.32 2.08 -11.08
CA SER A 74 -2.51 1.32 -11.45
C SER A 74 -2.54 -0.02 -10.72
N ILE A 75 -3.76 -0.48 -10.43
CA ILE A 75 -4.03 -1.78 -9.82
C ILE A 75 -5.07 -2.48 -10.67
N ARG A 76 -4.87 -3.78 -10.92
CA ARG A 76 -5.82 -4.63 -11.62
C ARG A 76 -6.12 -5.87 -10.79
N LEU A 77 -7.38 -6.24 -10.77
CA LEU A 77 -7.87 -7.44 -10.13
C LEU A 77 -8.43 -8.37 -11.20
N GLU A 78 -7.93 -9.59 -11.30
CA GLU A 78 -8.33 -10.55 -12.36
C GLU A 78 -8.21 -9.97 -13.78
N GLY A 79 -7.17 -9.15 -14.00
CA GLY A 79 -6.92 -8.49 -15.27
C GLY A 79 -7.76 -7.23 -15.54
N LYS A 80 -8.74 -6.91 -14.69
CA LYS A 80 -9.58 -5.71 -14.82
C LYS A 80 -9.03 -4.57 -13.97
N PRO A 81 -8.88 -3.34 -14.49
CA PRO A 81 -8.56 -2.18 -13.68
C PRO A 81 -9.56 -2.00 -12.54
N ILE A 82 -9.07 -1.68 -11.35
CA ILE A 82 -9.89 -1.39 -10.17
C ILE A 82 -9.53 -0.02 -9.62
N GLU A 83 -10.53 0.70 -9.11
CA GLU A 83 -10.31 1.94 -8.37
C GLU A 83 -9.72 1.64 -6.99
N PHE A 84 -8.84 2.52 -6.54
CA PHE A 84 -8.22 2.46 -5.23
C PHE A 84 -8.01 3.87 -4.69
N ILE A 85 -7.96 4.00 -3.38
CA ILE A 85 -7.60 5.25 -2.71
C ILE A 85 -6.12 5.17 -2.35
N SER A 86 -5.32 6.15 -2.76
CA SER A 86 -3.93 6.28 -2.33
C SER A 86 -3.82 7.30 -1.20
N GLN A 87 -3.17 6.93 -0.09
CA GLN A 87 -2.96 7.81 1.05
C GLN A 87 -1.60 7.59 1.69
N THR A 88 -1.14 8.57 2.48
CA THR A 88 0.02 8.40 3.35
C THR A 88 -0.40 7.70 4.64
N TYR A 89 0.37 6.71 5.08
CA TYR A 89 0.13 5.97 6.32
C TYR A 89 1.34 6.07 7.24
N THR A 90 1.20 6.66 8.43
CA THR A 90 2.30 6.76 9.39
C THR A 90 2.76 5.38 9.83
N SER A 91 4.03 5.07 9.62
CA SER A 91 4.64 3.78 9.94
C SER A 91 6.15 3.95 10.04
N ASP A 92 6.77 3.37 11.06
CA ASP A 92 8.22 3.37 11.27
C ASP A 92 8.98 2.34 10.41
N VAL A 93 8.27 1.59 9.56
CA VAL A 93 8.83 0.57 8.67
C VAL A 93 9.73 1.19 7.59
N ASP A 94 9.48 2.45 7.20
CA ASP A 94 10.36 3.17 6.29
C ASP A 94 11.11 4.32 6.96
N HIS A 95 12.20 4.75 6.32
CA HIS A 95 13.10 5.78 6.86
C HIS A 95 12.42 7.14 7.07
N THR A 96 11.25 7.38 6.50
CA THR A 96 10.51 8.64 6.61
C THR A 96 9.46 8.63 7.72
N GLY A 97 9.17 7.47 8.31
CA GLY A 97 8.11 7.34 9.30
C GLY A 97 6.71 7.32 8.67
N ALA A 98 6.58 7.08 7.37
CA ALA A 98 5.29 7.05 6.69
C ALA A 98 5.34 6.30 5.36
N LEU A 99 4.37 5.45 5.02
CA LEU A 99 4.29 4.70 3.77
C LEU A 99 3.29 5.30 2.77
N THR A 100 3.36 4.89 1.51
CA THR A 100 2.27 5.11 0.54
C THR A 100 1.36 3.87 0.52
N GLU A 101 0.12 4.04 0.97
CA GLU A 101 -0.89 2.98 1.09
C GLU A 101 -1.96 3.10 -0.01
N ALA A 102 -2.22 2.00 -0.70
CA ALA A 102 -3.39 1.83 -1.57
C ALA A 102 -4.46 1.02 -0.84
N ILE A 103 -5.67 1.56 -0.77
CA ILE A 103 -6.86 0.88 -0.26
C ILE A 103 -7.71 0.46 -1.46
N ILE A 104 -7.87 -0.85 -1.62
CA ILE A 104 -8.65 -1.46 -2.69
C ILE A 104 -9.96 -1.97 -2.08
N ALA A 105 -11.10 -1.51 -2.58
CA ALA A 105 -12.39 -2.05 -2.19
C ALA A 105 -12.73 -3.26 -3.05
N TYR A 106 -12.90 -4.44 -2.45
CA TYR A 106 -13.36 -5.64 -3.16
C TYR A 106 -14.57 -6.21 -2.44
N ARG A 107 -15.74 -6.04 -3.07
CA ARG A 107 -17.03 -6.34 -2.46
C ARG A 107 -17.46 -7.80 -2.55
N LEU A 108 -16.63 -8.73 -3.04
CA LEU A 108 -17.07 -10.08 -3.39
C LEU A 108 -16.10 -11.19 -2.94
N GLY A 109 -16.17 -11.59 -1.66
CA GLY A 109 -15.81 -12.95 -1.24
C GLY A 109 -14.50 -13.13 -0.45
N ARG A 110 -14.36 -14.32 0.17
CA ARG A 110 -13.23 -14.70 1.04
C ARG A 110 -11.91 -14.98 0.30
N ASN A 111 -11.98 -15.31 -0.99
CA ASN A 111 -10.81 -15.59 -1.81
C ASN A 111 -10.43 -14.34 -2.59
N TRP A 112 -9.34 -13.69 -2.18
CA TRP A 112 -8.79 -12.56 -2.91
C TRP A 112 -7.94 -13.07 -4.08
N PRO A 113 -8.20 -12.58 -5.31
CA PRO A 113 -7.51 -13.08 -6.48
C PRO A 113 -6.11 -12.45 -6.62
N VAL A 114 -5.38 -12.89 -7.64
CA VAL A 114 -4.10 -12.29 -8.03
C VAL A 114 -4.32 -10.80 -8.37
N VAL A 115 -3.57 -9.94 -7.68
CA VAL A 115 -3.57 -8.50 -7.89
C VAL A 115 -2.35 -8.14 -8.75
N TYR A 116 -2.56 -7.48 -9.87
CA TYR A 116 -1.48 -6.89 -10.65
C TYR A 116 -1.35 -5.43 -10.25
N CYS A 117 -0.16 -5.04 -9.81
CA CYS A 117 0.10 -3.71 -9.32
C CYS A 117 1.24 -3.06 -10.11
N SER A 118 1.21 -1.73 -10.15
CA SER A 118 2.29 -0.93 -10.70
C SER A 118 2.50 0.29 -9.83
N ALA A 119 3.76 0.57 -9.52
CA ALA A 119 4.19 1.72 -8.75
C ALA A 119 5.36 2.40 -9.47
N TRP A 120 5.40 3.72 -9.39
CA TRP A 120 6.42 4.55 -10.02
C TRP A 120 6.93 5.58 -9.04
N ASN A 121 8.08 6.14 -9.41
CA ASN A 121 8.71 7.31 -8.80
C ASN A 121 9.66 6.93 -7.68
N TRP A 122 10.94 6.92 -8.01
CA TRP A 122 12.00 7.21 -7.05
C TRP A 122 12.92 8.14 -7.81
N GLN A 123 12.82 9.44 -7.56
CA GLN A 123 13.84 10.38 -8.01
C GLN A 123 15.07 10.13 -7.16
N CYS A 124 16.10 9.55 -7.79
CA CYS A 124 17.45 9.49 -7.26
C CYS A 124 17.96 10.93 -7.14
N GLY A 125 17.47 11.67 -6.13
CA GLY A 125 18.02 12.96 -5.76
C GLY A 125 19.51 12.75 -5.51
N VAL A 126 20.33 13.59 -6.13
CA VAL A 126 21.78 13.58 -5.92
C VAL A 126 22.01 13.57 -4.41
N VAL A 127 22.50 12.44 -3.87
CA VAL A 127 23.08 12.42 -2.53
C VAL A 127 24.40 13.18 -2.65
N SER A 128 24.32 14.50 -2.65
CA SER A 128 25.46 15.38 -2.39
C SER A 128 25.73 15.38 -0.89
N ASP A 129 26.04 14.19 -0.35
CA ASP A 129 26.79 13.99 0.89
C ASP A 129 27.09 12.50 1.10
N CYS A 130 27.95 11.96 0.23
CA CYS A 130 28.80 10.82 0.59
C CYS A 130 30.26 11.23 0.39
N ASN A 131 30.70 12.24 1.16
CA ASN A 131 32.10 12.58 1.29
C ASN A 131 32.62 12.17 2.67
N ARG A 132 32.92 10.88 2.85
CA ARG A 132 34.11 10.44 3.59
C ARG A 132 34.40 8.95 3.41
N GLY A 133 35.47 8.67 2.67
CA GLY A 133 36.41 7.60 3.02
C GLY A 133 36.04 6.16 2.65
N GLY A 134 35.99 5.85 1.35
CA GLY A 134 35.99 4.46 0.89
C GLY A 134 36.61 4.36 -0.50
N LYS A 135 37.90 4.01 -0.55
CA LYS A 135 38.65 3.80 -1.79
C LYS A 135 38.00 2.64 -2.57
N LEU A 136 37.45 2.91 -3.75
CA LEU A 136 37.08 1.85 -4.69
C LEU A 136 38.36 1.30 -5.32
N VAL A 137 38.68 0.05 -5.03
CA VAL A 137 39.69 -0.72 -5.76
C VAL A 137 39.03 -1.19 -7.05
N THR A 138 39.48 -0.67 -8.18
CA THR A 138 39.13 -1.19 -9.50
C THR A 138 39.99 -2.43 -9.77
N GLY A 139 39.35 -3.60 -9.89
CA GLY A 139 39.96 -4.77 -10.51
C GLY A 139 39.71 -4.73 -12.00
N GLU A 140 40.79 -4.84 -12.77
CA GLU A 140 40.80 -5.17 -14.21
C GLU A 140 40.17 -6.54 -14.49
#